data_AF-A0A4Q2RU10-F1
#
_entry.id   AF-A0A4Q2RU10-F1
#
_cell.length_a   1.000
_cell.length_b   1.000
_cell.length_c   1.000
_cell.angle_alpha   90.00
_cell.angle_beta   90.00
_cell.angle_gamma   90.00
#
_symmetry.space_group_name_H-M   'P 1'
#
loop_
_entity.id
_entity.type
_entity.pdbx_description
1 polymer ?
#
loop_
_entity_poly.entity_id
_entity_poly.type
_entity_poly.pdbx_seq_one_letter_code
_entity_poly.pdbx_strand_id
1 'polypeptide(L)'
;MPRRTLLTAIAIATIAVMVAILAFHPSDEIATVRRAIGLGQERVLPAPSVVRNGGSFSYAMTQPGDDSEPVGWDPCEEIRYRVNPDGEPPGGRALVDRAVARISDATGLAFEDEGDTDERPFPGGVKLFGRPDPVVIGWAAATEYPELLAQVAGLGGAIAERGGSGRLHFVSGGVALDVEAFTPTAVAQQPRVMEAIVLHELAHVVGLAHVSEPMELMFADNTGQVSLGPGDLEGLARLGSLPCG
;
A
#
# COMPACT_ATOMS: atom_id res chain seq x y z
N MET A 1 -38.81 -2.23 -46.55
CA MET A 1 -37.37 -2.50 -46.33
C MET A 1 -36.61 -1.54 -45.38
N PRO A 2 -37.04 -0.30 -45.03
CA PRO A 2 -36.20 0.61 -44.21
C PRO A 2 -36.19 0.33 -42.69
N ARG A 3 -37.16 -0.42 -42.17
CA ARG A 3 -37.23 -0.74 -40.72
C ARG A 3 -36.15 -1.72 -40.24
N ARG A 4 -35.72 -2.66 -41.09
CA ARG A 4 -34.71 -3.66 -40.72
C ARG A 4 -33.32 -3.03 -40.61
N THR A 5 -32.94 -2.16 -41.54
CA THR A 5 -31.67 -1.43 -41.51
C THR A 5 -31.56 -0.48 -40.32
N LEU A 6 -32.65 0.19 -39.95
CA LEU A 6 -32.68 1.05 -38.76
C LEU A 6 -32.50 0.25 -37.45
N LEU A 7 -33.15 -0.92 -37.33
CA LEU A 7 -33.00 -1.80 -36.16
C LEU A 7 -31.57 -2.36 -36.05
N THR A 8 -30.95 -2.73 -37.16
CA THR A 8 -29.55 -3.21 -37.17
C THR A 8 -28.57 -2.09 -36.80
N ALA A 9 -28.78 -0.87 -37.30
CA ALA A 9 -27.94 0.28 -36.96
C ALA A 9 -28.05 0.66 -35.47
N ILE A 10 -29.26 0.61 -34.90
CA ILE A 10 -29.48 0.84 -33.46
C ILE A 10 -28.78 -0.24 -32.64
N ALA A 11 -28.91 -1.52 -33.01
CA ALA A 11 -28.25 -2.62 -32.30
C ALA A 11 -26.72 -2.48 -32.31
N ILE A 12 -26.13 -2.11 -33.45
CA ILE A 12 -24.68 -1.87 -33.57
C ILE A 12 -24.26 -0.68 -32.69
N ALA A 13 -25.01 0.42 -32.72
CA ALA A 13 -24.72 1.59 -31.89
C ALA A 13 -24.82 1.27 -30.39
N THR A 14 -25.83 0.51 -29.96
CA THR A 14 -25.98 0.09 -28.56
C THR A 14 -24.84 -0.82 -28.12
N ILE A 15 -24.44 -1.78 -28.96
CA ILE A 15 -23.29 -2.64 -28.68
C ILE A 15 -22.00 -1.79 -28.59
N ALA A 16 -21.79 -0.85 -29.50
CA ALA A 16 -20.61 0.01 -29.48
C ALA A 16 -20.55 0.90 -28.23
N VAL A 17 -21.68 1.48 -27.81
CA VAL A 17 -21.78 2.25 -26.57
C VAL A 17 -21.55 1.36 -25.35
N MET A 18 -22.13 0.16 -25.33
CA MET A 18 -21.92 -0.80 -24.23
C MET A 18 -20.46 -1.26 -24.14
N VAL A 19 -19.80 -1.52 -25.28
CA VAL A 19 -18.37 -1.81 -25.35
C VAL A 19 -17.55 -0.62 -24.87
N ALA A 20 -17.91 0.61 -25.25
CA ALA A 20 -17.21 1.80 -24.77
C ALA A 20 -17.36 2.00 -23.25
N ILE A 21 -18.56 1.79 -22.70
CA ILE A 21 -18.80 1.82 -21.25
C ILE A 21 -17.99 0.72 -20.56
N LEU A 22 -18.07 -0.51 -21.08
CA LEU A 22 -17.29 -1.64 -20.58
C LEU A 22 -15.79 -1.49 -20.79
N ALA A 23 -15.28 -0.62 -21.66
CA ALA A 23 -13.84 -0.45 -21.84
C ALA A 23 -13.28 0.75 -21.06
N PHE A 24 -14.04 1.84 -20.93
CA PHE A 24 -13.53 3.13 -20.47
C PHE A 24 -14.17 3.66 -19.18
N HIS A 25 -15.24 3.03 -18.66
CA HIS A 25 -15.89 3.51 -17.44
C HIS A 25 -15.11 3.07 -16.18
N PRO A 26 -14.84 3.96 -15.21
CA PRO A 26 -13.96 3.69 -14.07
C PRO A 26 -14.68 3.09 -12.83
N SER A 27 -15.88 2.53 -12.95
CA SER A 27 -16.65 2.06 -11.79
C SER A 27 -16.37 0.59 -11.42
N ASP A 28 -16.28 0.30 -10.12
CA ASP A 28 -16.06 -1.05 -9.55
C ASP A 28 -17.10 -2.08 -10.02
N GLU A 29 -18.35 -1.65 -10.21
CA GLU A 29 -19.42 -2.51 -10.75
C GLU A 29 -19.07 -3.01 -12.17
N ILE A 30 -18.49 -2.14 -12.99
CA ILE A 30 -18.03 -2.49 -14.35
C ILE A 30 -16.75 -3.30 -14.28
N ALA A 31 -15.86 -3.07 -13.30
CA ALA A 31 -14.69 -3.92 -13.07
C ALA A 31 -15.07 -5.38 -12.76
N THR A 32 -16.15 -5.58 -11.99
CA THR A 32 -16.71 -6.91 -11.71
C THR A 32 -17.24 -7.58 -13.00
N VAL A 33 -17.98 -6.85 -13.83
CA VAL A 33 -18.46 -7.36 -15.13
C VAL A 33 -17.29 -7.66 -16.08
N ARG A 34 -16.28 -6.79 -16.15
CA ARG A 34 -15.05 -6.98 -16.93
C ARG A 34 -14.33 -8.28 -16.54
N ARG A 35 -14.14 -8.53 -15.24
CA ARG A 35 -13.55 -9.79 -14.76
C ARG A 35 -14.34 -11.02 -15.20
N ALA A 36 -15.66 -10.96 -15.10
CA ALA A 36 -16.53 -12.07 -15.50
C ALA A 36 -16.42 -12.44 -17.00
N ILE A 37 -16.00 -11.50 -17.84
CA ILE A 37 -15.83 -11.70 -19.29
C ILE A 37 -14.35 -11.71 -19.74
N GLY A 38 -13.40 -11.79 -18.80
CA GLY A 38 -11.97 -11.88 -19.10
C GLY A 38 -11.31 -10.56 -19.55
N LEU A 39 -11.93 -9.42 -19.24
CA LEU A 39 -11.40 -8.07 -19.48
C LEU A 39 -11.03 -7.34 -18.19
N GLY A 40 -10.96 -8.07 -17.07
CA GLY A 40 -10.50 -7.53 -15.79
C GLY A 40 -9.04 -7.10 -15.88
N GLN A 41 -8.65 -6.11 -15.08
CA GLN A 41 -7.23 -5.80 -14.93
C GLN A 41 -6.53 -7.03 -14.32
N GLU A 42 -5.34 -7.32 -14.82
CA GLU A 42 -4.46 -8.35 -14.27
C GLU A 42 -3.50 -7.70 -13.26
N ARG A 43 -3.11 -8.46 -12.24
CA ARG A 43 -2.17 -7.97 -11.23
C ARG A 43 -0.83 -7.60 -11.88
N VAL A 44 -0.18 -6.57 -11.36
CA VAL A 44 1.13 -6.14 -11.86
C VAL A 44 2.20 -7.20 -11.56
N LEU A 45 2.19 -7.73 -10.33
CA LEU A 45 3.08 -8.81 -9.89
C LEU A 45 2.30 -10.06 -9.48
N PRO A 46 2.92 -11.27 -9.61
CA PRO A 46 2.33 -12.50 -9.12
C PRO A 46 2.00 -12.43 -7.63
N ALA A 47 0.86 -12.98 -7.24
CA ALA A 47 0.52 -13.09 -5.82
C ALA A 47 1.51 -14.03 -5.11
N PRO A 48 1.99 -13.67 -3.91
CA PRO A 48 2.84 -14.53 -3.11
C PRO A 48 2.05 -15.74 -2.61
N SER A 49 2.75 -16.83 -2.31
CA SER A 49 2.11 -17.99 -1.68
C SER A 49 1.80 -17.70 -0.22
N VAL A 50 0.54 -17.86 0.19
CA VAL A 50 0.16 -17.78 1.61
C VAL A 50 0.59 -19.06 2.32
N VAL A 51 1.60 -18.97 3.19
CA VAL A 51 2.13 -20.09 3.96
C VAL A 51 1.83 -19.90 5.44
N ARG A 52 1.25 -20.93 6.08
CA ARG A 52 0.96 -20.93 7.52
C ARG A 52 2.07 -21.64 8.27
N ASN A 53 2.99 -20.86 8.85
CA ASN A 53 4.17 -21.39 9.54
C ASN A 53 4.19 -21.05 11.05
N GLY A 54 3.03 -20.73 11.63
CA GLY A 54 2.92 -20.18 12.98
C GLY A 54 3.11 -18.66 12.97
N GLY A 55 3.25 -18.06 14.15
CA GLY A 55 3.30 -16.60 14.30
C GLY A 55 1.92 -15.95 14.42
N SER A 56 1.90 -14.63 14.57
CA SER A 56 0.67 -13.84 14.60
C SER A 56 0.78 -12.64 13.66
N PHE A 57 -0.37 -12.24 13.11
CA PHE A 57 -0.51 -11.01 12.36
C PHE A 57 -1.87 -10.39 12.68
N SER A 58 -1.98 -9.08 12.45
CA SER A 58 -3.21 -8.34 12.58
C SER A 58 -3.31 -7.33 11.44
N TYR A 59 -4.52 -6.95 11.05
CA TYR A 59 -4.74 -5.93 10.02
C TYR A 59 -4.91 -4.55 10.66
N ALA A 60 -4.32 -3.54 10.03
CA ALA A 60 -4.47 -2.14 10.43
C ALA A 60 -5.91 -1.64 10.28
N MET A 61 -6.63 -2.16 9.29
CA MET A 61 -8.02 -1.81 9.04
C MET A 61 -8.76 -2.98 8.38
N THR A 62 -10.02 -3.15 8.76
CA THR A 62 -10.95 -4.14 8.21
C THR A 62 -12.16 -3.46 7.59
N GLN A 63 -12.88 -4.17 6.73
CA GLN A 63 -14.08 -3.64 6.09
C GLN A 63 -15.17 -3.37 7.14
N PRO A 64 -15.95 -2.28 7.01
CA PRO A 64 -17.06 -2.01 7.92
C PRO A 64 -18.07 -3.16 7.95
N GLY A 65 -18.23 -3.79 9.11
CA GLY A 65 -19.17 -4.90 9.31
C GLY A 65 -18.58 -6.30 9.06
N ASP A 66 -17.30 -6.40 8.71
CA ASP A 66 -16.58 -7.68 8.61
C ASP A 66 -15.13 -7.54 9.09
N ASP A 67 -14.86 -7.95 10.33
CA ASP A 67 -13.53 -7.89 10.96
C ASP A 67 -12.54 -8.94 10.41
N SER A 68 -12.99 -9.83 9.52
CA SER A 68 -12.12 -10.82 8.87
C SER A 68 -11.60 -10.37 7.51
N GLU A 69 -12.23 -9.35 6.93
CA GLU A 69 -11.91 -8.85 5.61
C GLU A 69 -11.03 -7.59 5.70
N PRO A 70 -9.76 -7.63 5.30
CA PRO A 70 -8.88 -6.47 5.41
C PRO A 70 -9.24 -5.39 4.39
N VAL A 71 -8.93 -4.15 4.76
CA VAL A 71 -8.70 -3.08 3.78
C VAL A 71 -7.27 -3.23 3.27
N GLY A 72 -7.07 -3.06 1.96
CA GLY A 72 -5.76 -3.19 1.34
C GLY A 72 -5.65 -2.39 0.04
N TRP A 73 -4.49 -2.51 -0.59
CA TRP A 73 -4.19 -1.92 -1.90
C TRP A 73 -4.73 -2.77 -3.04
N ASP A 74 -5.05 -2.15 -4.18
CA ASP A 74 -5.36 -2.88 -5.40
C ASP A 74 -4.06 -3.44 -6.03
N PRO A 75 -3.88 -4.77 -6.11
CA PRO A 75 -2.67 -5.36 -6.69
C PRO A 75 -2.60 -5.25 -8.23
N CYS A 76 -3.64 -4.74 -8.88
CA CYS A 76 -3.63 -4.37 -10.28
C CYS A 76 -3.07 -2.95 -10.52
N GLU A 77 -2.82 -2.17 -9.48
CA GLU A 77 -2.18 -0.87 -9.57
C GLU A 77 -0.82 -0.85 -8.87
N GLU A 78 0.08 0.00 -9.35
CA GLU A 78 1.35 0.26 -8.66
C GLU A 78 1.12 1.23 -7.49
N ILE A 79 1.67 0.89 -6.33
CA ILE A 79 1.72 1.77 -5.17
C ILE A 79 2.79 2.82 -5.43
N ARG A 80 2.35 4.02 -5.78
CA ARG A 80 3.24 5.13 -6.07
C ARG A 80 3.79 5.69 -4.77
N TYR A 81 5.08 5.95 -4.72
CA TYR A 81 5.71 6.62 -3.60
C TYR A 81 6.67 7.72 -4.07
N ARG A 82 6.89 8.70 -3.19
CA ARG A 82 7.93 9.72 -3.31
C ARG A 82 8.74 9.78 -2.03
N VAL A 83 9.97 10.24 -2.15
CA VAL A 83 10.86 10.41 -1.00
C VAL A 83 11.07 11.90 -0.72
N ASN A 84 10.84 12.33 0.52
CA ASN A 84 11.27 13.64 0.97
C ASN A 84 12.67 13.53 1.59
N PRO A 85 13.71 14.08 0.96
CA PRO A 85 15.09 13.94 1.42
C PRO A 85 15.46 14.90 2.57
N ASP A 86 14.55 15.77 3.01
CA ASP A 86 14.82 16.66 4.13
C ASP A 86 15.00 15.85 5.43
N GLY A 87 16.14 16.07 6.10
CA GLY A 87 16.56 15.29 7.27
C GLY A 87 17.16 13.91 6.94
N GLU A 88 17.32 13.53 5.67
CA GLU A 88 17.89 12.24 5.28
C GLU A 88 19.37 12.11 5.73
N PRO A 89 19.73 11.03 6.47
CA PRO A 89 21.13 10.73 6.74
C PRO A 89 21.82 10.10 5.52
N PRO A 90 23.16 10.20 5.38
CA PRO A 90 23.89 9.47 4.35
C PRO A 90 23.55 7.97 4.35
N GLY A 91 23.04 7.47 3.22
CA GLY A 91 22.60 6.08 3.06
C GLY A 91 21.13 5.82 3.37
N GLY A 92 20.35 6.84 3.76
CA GLY A 92 18.91 6.76 4.04
C GLY A 92 18.11 6.23 2.85
N ARG A 93 18.26 6.82 1.66
CA ARG A 93 17.58 6.39 0.43
C ARG A 93 17.83 4.93 0.11
N ALA A 94 19.06 4.46 0.27
CA ALA A 94 19.39 3.06 0.05
C ALA A 94 18.70 2.10 1.03
N LEU A 95 18.36 2.55 2.26
CA LEU A 95 17.53 1.76 3.19
C LEU A 95 16.09 1.69 2.70
N VAL A 96 15.53 2.81 2.23
CA VAL A 96 14.18 2.88 1.65
C VAL A 96 14.06 1.95 0.45
N ASP A 97 14.98 2.04 -0.52
CA ASP A 97 14.95 1.22 -1.74
C ASP A 97 14.96 -0.29 -1.42
N ARG A 98 15.78 -0.71 -0.43
CA ARG A 98 15.84 -2.12 -0.01
C ARG A 98 14.59 -2.56 0.75
N ALA A 99 14.05 -1.71 1.61
CA ALA A 99 12.82 -2.01 2.34
C ALA A 99 11.61 -2.10 1.39
N VAL A 100 11.52 -1.21 0.39
CA VAL A 100 10.50 -1.25 -0.67
C VAL A 100 10.61 -2.55 -1.49
N ALA A 101 11.83 -2.96 -1.89
CA ALA A 101 12.02 -4.23 -2.57
C ALA A 101 11.55 -5.43 -1.72
N ARG A 102 11.88 -5.44 -0.42
CA ARG A 102 11.50 -6.53 0.50
C ARG A 102 9.99 -6.58 0.76
N ILE A 103 9.32 -5.44 0.91
CA ILE A 103 7.86 -5.42 1.12
C ILE A 103 7.13 -5.79 -0.17
N SER A 104 7.64 -5.36 -1.34
CA SER A 104 7.14 -5.77 -2.64
C SER A 104 7.24 -7.29 -2.82
N ASP A 105 8.39 -7.90 -2.50
CA ASP A 105 8.57 -9.36 -2.57
C ASP A 105 7.62 -10.12 -1.64
N ALA A 106 7.39 -9.61 -0.42
CA ALA A 106 6.54 -10.26 0.57
C ALA A 106 5.04 -10.19 0.24
N THR A 107 4.63 -9.15 -0.49
CA THR A 107 3.21 -8.87 -0.80
C THR A 107 2.85 -9.19 -2.25
N GLY A 108 3.80 -9.21 -3.18
CA GLY A 108 3.51 -9.17 -4.62
C GLY A 108 2.73 -7.94 -5.03
N LEU A 109 2.91 -6.81 -4.33
CA LEU A 109 2.43 -5.49 -4.72
C LEU A 109 3.58 -4.76 -5.42
N ALA A 110 3.28 -4.11 -6.54
CA ALA A 110 4.26 -3.31 -7.27
C ALA A 110 4.35 -1.92 -6.66
N PHE A 111 5.56 -1.35 -6.63
CA PHE A 111 5.83 0.00 -6.17
C PHE A 111 6.47 0.82 -7.29
N GLU A 112 5.99 2.05 -7.48
CA GLU A 112 6.53 3.00 -8.47
C GLU A 112 7.20 4.17 -7.71
N ASP A 113 8.51 4.34 -7.89
CA ASP A 113 9.25 5.49 -7.39
C ASP A 113 9.00 6.70 -8.32
N GLU A 114 8.22 7.67 -7.85
CA GLU A 114 7.96 8.93 -8.57
C GLU A 114 9.04 10.01 -8.32
N GLY A 115 10.12 9.67 -7.60
CA GLY A 115 11.23 10.56 -7.30
C GLY A 115 11.07 11.35 -6.01
N ASP A 116 11.83 12.44 -5.91
CA ASP A 116 11.87 13.26 -4.70
C ASP A 116 10.69 14.24 -4.63
N THR A 117 10.29 14.61 -3.40
CA THR A 117 9.23 15.58 -3.13
C THR A 117 9.57 16.48 -1.95
N ASP A 118 9.01 17.70 -1.94
CA ASP A 118 9.05 18.60 -0.78
C ASP A 118 7.88 18.36 0.20
N GLU A 119 6.91 17.52 -0.17
CA GLU A 119 5.77 17.15 0.68
C GLU A 119 6.25 16.34 1.90
N ARG A 120 5.70 16.61 3.09
CA ARG A 120 6.02 15.81 4.30
C ARG A 120 5.16 14.53 4.32
N PRO A 121 5.61 13.46 5.02
CA PRO A 121 4.83 12.23 5.19
C PRO A 121 3.39 12.48 5.67
N PHE A 122 2.47 11.60 5.27
CA PHE A 122 1.03 11.80 5.48
C PHE A 122 0.53 13.14 4.94
N PRO A 123 0.74 13.42 3.63
CA PRO A 123 0.27 14.65 3.03
C PRO A 123 -1.24 14.78 3.26
N GLY A 124 -1.64 15.87 3.90
CA GLY A 124 -3.04 16.12 4.22
C GLY A 124 -3.85 16.51 2.99
N GLY A 125 -5.10 16.04 2.90
CA GLY A 125 -6.10 16.56 1.99
C GLY A 125 -6.91 15.47 1.29
N VAL A 126 -8.22 15.43 1.57
CA VAL A 126 -9.13 14.70 0.70
C VAL A 126 -9.20 15.47 -0.62
N LYS A 127 -8.58 14.94 -1.67
CA LYS A 127 -8.76 15.51 -3.00
C LYS A 127 -10.19 15.25 -3.44
N LEU A 128 -11.00 16.32 -3.53
CA LEU A 128 -12.37 16.23 -4.05
C LEU A 128 -12.39 15.68 -5.50
N PHE A 129 -11.31 15.91 -6.26
CA PHE A 129 -11.14 15.45 -7.62
C PHE A 129 -9.66 15.13 -7.89
N GLY A 130 -9.40 14.11 -8.69
CA GLY A 130 -8.06 13.73 -9.14
C GLY A 130 -7.57 12.42 -8.54
N ARG A 131 -6.37 12.01 -8.94
CA ARG A 131 -5.72 10.80 -8.42
C ARG A 131 -5.26 11.06 -6.98
N PRO A 132 -5.43 10.09 -6.07
CA PRO A 132 -4.88 10.16 -4.72
C PRO A 132 -3.39 10.48 -4.71
N ASP A 133 -2.91 11.12 -3.63
CA ASP A 133 -1.48 11.41 -3.48
C ASP A 133 -0.67 10.13 -3.30
N PRO A 134 0.56 10.08 -3.84
CA PRO A 134 1.46 8.95 -3.60
C PRO A 134 1.78 8.83 -2.10
N VAL A 135 2.24 7.66 -1.69
CA VAL A 135 2.84 7.47 -0.37
C VAL A 135 4.07 8.37 -0.25
N VAL A 136 4.19 9.13 0.83
CA VAL A 136 5.38 9.96 1.07
C VAL A 136 6.22 9.35 2.19
N ILE A 137 7.46 9.00 1.86
CA ILE A 137 8.47 8.49 2.79
C ILE A 137 9.47 9.61 3.08
N GLY A 138 9.76 9.91 4.34
CA GLY A 138 10.72 10.96 4.67
C GLY A 138 11.15 10.94 6.13
N TRP A 139 12.03 11.87 6.48
CA TRP A 139 12.58 12.01 7.82
C TRP A 139 11.99 13.24 8.51
N ALA A 140 11.61 13.10 9.77
CA ALA A 140 10.98 14.18 10.50
C ALA A 140 11.38 14.22 11.97
N ALA A 141 11.31 15.43 12.54
CA ALA A 141 11.51 15.63 13.96
C ALA A 141 10.20 15.48 14.73
N ALA A 142 10.29 15.11 16.01
CA ALA A 142 9.15 14.98 16.89
C ALA A 142 8.39 16.31 17.13
N THR A 143 8.99 17.46 16.79
CA THR A 143 8.29 18.76 16.77
C THR A 143 7.29 18.90 15.63
N GLU A 144 7.46 18.14 14.55
CA GLU A 144 6.55 18.10 13.39
C GLU A 144 5.53 16.98 13.52
N TYR A 145 5.96 15.82 14.03
CA TYR A 145 5.14 14.64 14.29
C TYR A 145 5.24 14.25 15.77
N PRO A 146 4.38 14.80 16.64
CA PRO A 146 4.44 14.56 18.08
C PRO A 146 4.35 13.09 18.49
N GLU A 147 3.79 12.23 17.65
CA GLU A 147 3.71 10.79 17.84
C GLU A 147 5.10 10.14 17.94
N LEU A 148 6.14 10.75 17.35
CA LEU A 148 7.54 10.32 17.49
C LEU A 148 8.08 10.51 18.92
N LEU A 149 7.48 11.39 19.74
CA LEU A 149 7.90 11.60 21.14
C LEU A 149 7.72 10.34 22.02
N ALA A 150 6.92 9.37 21.57
CA ALA A 150 6.71 8.11 22.26
C ALA A 150 7.89 7.12 22.12
N GLN A 151 9.07 7.56 21.64
CA GLN A 151 10.26 6.74 21.37
C GLN A 151 10.07 5.70 20.26
N VAL A 152 9.19 5.99 19.30
CA VAL A 152 9.07 5.19 18.08
C VAL A 152 10.06 5.71 17.05
N ALA A 153 10.85 4.81 16.44
CA ALA A 153 11.86 5.19 15.46
C ALA A 153 11.26 5.58 14.09
N GLY A 154 9.94 5.38 13.92
CA GLY A 154 9.18 5.82 12.77
C GLY A 154 7.67 5.73 13.01
N LEU A 155 6.92 6.20 12.00
CA LEU A 155 5.46 6.11 11.89
C LEU A 155 5.10 5.72 10.46
N GLY A 156 4.39 4.62 10.32
CA GLY A 156 3.85 4.14 9.05
C GLY A 156 2.34 4.04 9.09
N GLY A 157 1.70 4.28 7.96
CA GLY A 157 0.25 4.07 7.85
C GLY A 157 -0.31 4.39 6.48
N ALA A 158 -1.47 3.81 6.21
CA ALA A 158 -2.22 3.99 4.98
C ALA A 158 -3.41 4.93 5.18
N ILE A 159 -3.78 5.61 4.10
CA ILE A 159 -5.02 6.38 4.01
C ILE A 159 -6.00 5.57 3.17
N ALA A 160 -7.17 5.30 3.74
CA ALA A 160 -8.24 4.57 3.08
C ALA A 160 -9.30 5.53 2.53
N GLU A 161 -9.76 5.25 1.32
CA GLU A 161 -10.93 5.90 0.72
C GLU A 161 -12.03 4.89 0.42
N ARG A 162 -13.27 5.40 0.32
CA ARG A 162 -14.43 4.59 -0.01
C ARG A 162 -14.63 4.59 -1.52
N GLY A 163 -14.53 3.41 -2.13
CA GLY A 163 -14.79 3.20 -3.55
C GLY A 163 -16.28 3.29 -3.91
N GLY A 164 -16.58 3.22 -5.21
CA GLY A 164 -17.95 3.30 -5.72
C GLY A 164 -18.85 2.17 -5.24
N SER A 165 -18.27 1.00 -4.97
CA SER A 165 -18.92 -0.17 -4.35
C SER A 165 -19.24 0.02 -2.85
N GLY A 166 -18.77 1.10 -2.23
CA GLY A 166 -18.88 1.32 -0.80
C GLY A 166 -17.82 0.60 0.03
N ARG A 167 -16.89 -0.15 -0.59
CA ARG A 167 -15.76 -0.78 0.10
C ARG A 167 -14.63 0.21 0.36
N LEU A 168 -13.86 -0.02 1.42
CA LEU A 168 -12.65 0.76 1.69
C LEU A 168 -11.46 0.13 0.96
N HIS A 169 -10.59 0.97 0.42
CA HIS A 169 -9.31 0.58 -0.18
C HIS A 169 -8.23 1.60 0.20
N PHE A 170 -6.98 1.16 0.34
CA PHE A 170 -5.87 2.08 0.55
C PHE A 170 -5.50 2.76 -0.77
N VAL A 171 -5.26 4.07 -0.68
CA VAL A 171 -4.98 4.92 -1.85
C VAL A 171 -3.73 5.78 -1.69
N SER A 172 -3.30 5.99 -0.46
CA SER A 172 -2.18 6.84 -0.09
C SER A 172 -1.64 6.40 1.27
N GLY A 173 -0.67 7.12 1.81
CA GLY A 173 -0.06 6.81 3.10
C GLY A 173 1.17 7.65 3.38
N GLY A 174 1.86 7.31 4.45
CA GLY A 174 3.09 7.98 4.84
C GLY A 174 4.02 7.07 5.63
N VAL A 175 5.30 7.38 5.53
CA VAL A 175 6.34 6.89 6.44
C VAL A 175 7.14 8.09 6.93
N ALA A 176 7.05 8.40 8.23
CA ALA A 176 7.89 9.40 8.88
C ALA A 176 8.95 8.69 9.74
N LEU A 177 10.22 8.87 9.41
CA LEU A 177 11.36 8.29 10.12
C LEU A 177 11.97 9.33 11.06
N ASP A 178 12.19 8.99 12.33
CA ASP A 178 12.71 9.95 13.29
C ASP A 178 14.18 10.31 12.96
N VAL A 179 14.44 11.60 12.74
CA VAL A 179 15.81 12.13 12.52
C VAL A 179 16.75 11.88 13.71
N GLU A 180 16.22 11.78 14.93
CA GLU A 180 17.02 11.47 16.11
C GLU A 180 17.40 9.98 16.19
N ALA A 181 16.58 9.09 15.62
CA ALA A 181 16.89 7.67 15.50
C ALA A 181 17.80 7.37 14.30
N PHE A 182 17.51 7.98 13.14
CA PHE A 182 18.22 7.78 11.87
C PHE A 182 19.47 8.69 11.75
N THR A 183 20.36 8.65 12.74
CA THR A 183 21.63 9.40 12.65
C THR A 183 22.60 8.77 11.63
N PRO A 184 23.54 9.55 11.06
CA PRO A 184 24.57 8.99 10.17
C PRO A 184 25.36 7.82 10.79
N THR A 185 25.64 7.89 12.10
CA THR A 185 26.31 6.81 12.83
C THR A 185 25.45 5.57 12.93
N ALA A 186 24.15 5.73 13.24
CA ALA A 186 23.21 4.62 13.34
C ALA A 186 23.05 3.89 11.98
N VAL A 187 22.88 4.65 10.89
CA VAL A 187 22.81 4.10 9.53
C VAL A 187 24.10 3.38 9.13
N ALA A 188 25.26 3.94 9.45
CA ALA A 188 26.54 3.33 9.12
C ALA A 188 26.86 2.07 9.94
N GLN A 189 26.54 2.07 11.24
CA GLN A 189 26.93 0.99 12.16
C GLN A 189 25.88 -0.12 12.27
N GLN A 190 24.59 0.21 12.05
CA GLN A 190 23.47 -0.71 12.24
C GLN A 190 22.52 -0.72 11.02
N PRO A 191 23.01 -0.87 9.78
CA PRO A 191 22.18 -0.71 8.58
C PRO A 191 21.02 -1.70 8.51
N ARG A 192 21.18 -2.91 9.07
CA ARG A 192 20.10 -3.92 9.11
C ARG A 192 18.97 -3.54 10.06
N VAL A 193 19.30 -2.90 11.18
CA VAL A 193 18.29 -2.43 12.16
C VAL A 193 17.54 -1.24 11.57
N MET A 194 18.27 -0.29 10.96
CA MET A 194 17.64 0.86 10.32
C MET A 194 16.72 0.44 9.16
N GLU A 195 17.14 -0.51 8.33
CA GLU A 195 16.29 -1.05 7.26
C GLU A 195 15.05 -1.76 7.81
N ALA A 196 15.19 -2.49 8.93
CA ALA A 196 14.08 -3.18 9.56
C ALA A 196 13.01 -2.21 10.09
N ILE A 197 13.41 -1.04 10.59
CA ILE A 197 12.47 0.02 10.98
C ILE A 197 11.71 0.51 9.74
N VAL A 198 12.41 0.83 8.64
CA VAL A 198 11.73 1.25 7.40
C VAL A 198 10.77 0.17 6.89
N LEU A 199 11.18 -1.10 6.96
CA LEU A 199 10.33 -2.23 6.57
C LEU A 199 9.11 -2.41 7.48
N HIS A 200 9.24 -2.16 8.79
CA HIS A 200 8.14 -2.15 9.75
C HIS A 200 7.12 -1.07 9.41
N GLU A 201 7.57 0.16 9.15
CA GLU A 201 6.66 1.24 8.80
C GLU A 201 5.98 0.99 7.44
N LEU A 202 6.70 0.42 6.46
CA LEU A 202 6.09 0.01 5.19
C LEU A 202 5.07 -1.13 5.37
N ALA A 203 5.28 -2.03 6.33
CA ALA A 203 4.30 -3.07 6.66
C ALA A 203 2.99 -2.45 7.19
N HIS A 204 3.05 -1.35 7.94
CA HIS A 204 1.86 -0.55 8.27
C HIS A 204 1.20 0.08 7.04
N VAL A 205 1.99 0.64 6.11
CA VAL A 205 1.48 1.22 4.86
C VAL A 205 0.73 0.18 4.02
N VAL A 206 1.20 -1.07 3.97
CA VAL A 206 0.50 -2.12 3.20
C VAL A 206 -0.67 -2.76 3.96
N GLY A 207 -0.81 -2.50 5.26
CA GLY A 207 -2.01 -2.83 6.03
C GLY A 207 -1.84 -3.75 7.24
N LEU A 208 -0.62 -4.02 7.70
CA LEU A 208 -0.43 -4.74 8.96
C LEU A 208 -0.54 -3.82 10.18
N ALA A 209 -1.11 -4.34 11.25
CA ALA A 209 -1.08 -3.74 12.59
C ALA A 209 0.01 -4.39 13.45
N HIS A 210 0.30 -3.77 14.59
CA HIS A 210 1.13 -4.40 15.59
C HIS A 210 0.51 -5.70 16.13
N VAL A 211 1.39 -6.58 16.59
CA VAL A 211 1.06 -7.81 17.31
C VAL A 211 1.84 -7.90 18.62
N SER A 212 1.49 -8.88 19.47
CA SER A 212 2.16 -9.13 20.74
C SER A 212 3.31 -10.13 20.67
N GLU A 213 3.46 -10.87 19.57
CA GLU A 213 4.50 -11.90 19.44
C GLU A 213 5.87 -11.29 19.16
N PRO A 214 6.89 -11.45 20.03
CA PRO A 214 8.19 -10.79 19.88
C PRO A 214 9.06 -11.30 18.72
N MET A 215 8.64 -12.39 18.05
CA MET A 215 9.35 -12.95 16.90
C MET A 215 8.91 -12.30 15.58
N GLU A 216 7.82 -11.55 15.59
CA GLU A 216 7.33 -10.79 14.44
C GLU A 216 8.02 -9.43 14.40
N LEU A 217 8.36 -8.97 13.21
CA LEU A 217 8.83 -7.60 12.99
C LEU A 217 7.76 -6.59 13.41
N MET A 218 6.47 -6.95 13.28
CA MET A 218 5.34 -6.12 13.71
C MET A 218 5.08 -6.18 15.23
N PHE A 219 5.99 -6.70 16.04
CA PHE A 219 5.92 -6.53 17.49
C PHE A 219 6.11 -5.06 17.88
N ALA A 220 5.16 -4.47 18.61
CA ALA A 220 5.15 -3.03 18.92
C ALA A 220 6.42 -2.55 19.66
N ASP A 221 6.96 -3.38 20.57
CA ASP A 221 8.15 -3.06 21.36
C ASP A 221 9.45 -3.62 20.74
N ASN A 222 9.45 -3.93 19.42
CA ASN A 222 10.49 -4.68 18.70
C ASN A 222 11.89 -4.63 19.39
N THR A 223 12.30 -5.77 19.94
CA THR A 223 13.52 -5.89 20.76
C THR A 223 14.76 -6.33 19.97
N GLY A 224 14.79 -6.03 18.66
CA GLY A 224 15.92 -6.31 17.78
C GLY A 224 15.64 -7.33 16.67
N GLN A 225 14.37 -7.63 16.40
CA GLN A 225 13.98 -8.37 15.20
C GLN A 225 14.23 -7.49 13.96
N VAL A 226 14.93 -8.06 12.97
CA VAL A 226 15.32 -7.36 11.73
C VAL A 226 14.75 -8.02 10.46
N SER A 227 14.00 -9.09 10.64
CA SER A 227 13.37 -9.85 9.56
C SER A 227 11.88 -10.01 9.82
N LEU A 228 11.09 -10.02 8.75
CA LEU A 228 9.67 -10.39 8.82
C LEU A 228 9.56 -11.79 9.43
N GLY A 229 8.74 -11.91 10.47
CA GLY A 229 8.43 -13.18 11.09
C GLY A 229 7.41 -13.99 10.28
N PRO A 230 7.14 -15.23 10.70
CA PRO A 230 6.20 -16.10 10.00
C PRO A 230 4.78 -15.53 9.90
N GLY A 231 4.31 -14.86 10.96
CA GLY A 231 3.01 -14.20 10.98
C GLY A 231 2.97 -13.00 10.04
N ASP A 232 4.00 -12.15 10.08
CA ASP A 232 4.13 -11.00 9.17
C ASP A 232 4.04 -11.46 7.71
N LEU A 233 4.81 -12.48 7.32
CA LEU A 233 4.82 -13.00 5.96
C LEU A 233 3.45 -13.57 5.55
N GLU A 234 2.75 -14.24 6.47
CA GLU A 234 1.39 -14.72 6.19
C GLU A 234 0.42 -13.56 5.97
N GLY A 235 0.44 -12.55 6.84
CA GLY A 235 -0.42 -11.37 6.74
C GLY A 235 -0.16 -10.55 5.48
N LEU A 236 1.12 -10.29 5.17
CA LEU A 236 1.54 -9.60 3.95
C LEU A 236 1.13 -10.36 2.69
N ALA A 237 1.28 -11.69 2.67
CA ALA A 237 0.85 -12.49 1.54
C ALA A 237 -0.67 -12.44 1.33
N ARG A 238 -1.45 -12.37 2.42
CA ARG A 238 -2.92 -12.25 2.37
C ARG A 238 -3.37 -10.88 1.87
N LEU A 239 -2.78 -9.79 2.39
CA LEU A 239 -3.02 -8.42 1.90
C LEU A 239 -2.65 -8.29 0.42
N GLY A 240 -1.48 -8.84 0.10
CA GLY A 240 -1.00 -8.96 -1.27
C GLY A 240 -1.98 -9.68 -2.17
N SER A 241 -2.61 -10.76 -1.71
CA SER A 241 -3.50 -11.63 -2.50
C SER A 241 -4.94 -11.14 -2.64
N LEU A 242 -5.24 -9.90 -2.26
CA LEU A 242 -6.57 -9.32 -2.47
C LEU A 242 -6.97 -9.32 -3.95
N PRO A 243 -8.28 -9.37 -4.26
CA PRO A 243 -8.75 -9.24 -5.63
C PRO A 243 -8.54 -7.81 -6.12
N CYS A 244 -8.41 -7.62 -7.44
CA CYS A 244 -8.33 -6.28 -8.00
C CYS A 244 -9.65 -5.49 -7.89
N GLY A 245 -9.56 -4.17 -7.82
CA GLY A 245 -10.69 -3.24 -7.73
C GLY A 245 -11.42 -3.18 -6.39
#